data_AF-A0A1G5W1R1-F1
#
_entry.id   AF-A0A1G5W1R1-F1
#
_cell.length_a   1.000
_cell.length_b   1.000
_cell.length_c   1.000
_cell.angle_alpha   90.00
_cell.angle_beta   90.00
_cell.angle_gamma   90.00
#
_symmetry.space_group_name_H-M   'P 1'
#
loop_
_entity.id
_entity.type
_entity.pdbx_description
1 polymer ?
#
loop_
_entity_poly.entity_id
_entity_poly.type
_entity_poly.pdbx_seq_one_letter_code
_entity_poly.pdbx_strand_id
1 'polypeptide(L)'
;MSYTDNKVKVTVVESMCPKYKVGDVIRFVGSEIDKEHSDRICMVAMNALYPFIYAFRRGGNLRNGPYQCTDCGETVKFTVEIDE
;
A
#
# COMPACT_ATOMS: atom_id res chain seq x y z
N MET A 1 -5.38 8.83 25.51
CA MET A 1 -4.25 8.80 24.56
C MET A 1 -4.87 8.87 23.16
N SER A 2 -4.73 10.00 22.46
CA SER A 2 -5.10 10.04 21.05
C SER A 2 -3.98 9.35 20.28
N TYR A 3 -4.31 8.25 19.62
CA TYR A 3 -3.33 7.58 18.79
C TYR A 3 -3.44 8.12 17.37
N THR A 4 -2.30 8.42 16.75
CA THR A 4 -2.24 8.80 15.33
C THR A 4 -2.83 7.68 14.47
N ASP A 5 -3.71 8.05 13.55
CA ASP A 5 -4.26 7.17 12.53
C ASP A 5 -4.30 7.95 11.20
N ASN A 6 -3.15 7.98 10.54
CA ASN A 6 -2.97 8.67 9.27
C ASN A 6 -3.71 7.95 8.14
N LYS A 7 -4.13 8.71 7.12
CA LYS A 7 -4.45 8.11 5.82
C LYS A 7 -3.16 7.64 5.18
N VAL A 8 -3.24 6.55 4.40
CA VAL A 8 -2.07 5.96 3.74
C VAL A 8 -2.37 5.75 2.28
N LYS A 9 -1.43 6.12 1.43
CA LYS A 9 -1.47 5.89 -0.01
C LYS A 9 -0.37 4.92 -0.40
N VAL A 10 -0.75 3.90 -1.16
CA VAL A 10 0.16 2.94 -1.77
C VAL A 10 0.15 3.15 -3.26
N THR A 11 1.31 3.31 -3.89
CA THR A 11 1.42 3.53 -5.33
C THR A 11 2.26 2.42 -5.97
N VAL A 12 1.79 1.85 -7.07
CA VAL A 12 2.58 0.88 -7.86
C VAL A 12 3.68 1.62 -8.61
N VAL A 13 4.93 1.24 -8.38
CA VAL A 13 6.11 1.83 -9.05
C VAL A 13 6.78 0.91 -10.05
N GLU A 14 6.55 -0.41 -9.96
CA GLU A 14 7.04 -1.41 -10.91
C GLU A 14 6.07 -2.58 -10.94
N SER A 15 5.75 -3.14 -12.11
CA SER A 15 4.84 -4.29 -12.22
C SER A 15 5.17 -5.18 -13.41
N MET A 16 5.26 -6.48 -13.16
CA MET A 16 5.15 -7.57 -14.13
C MET A 16 3.84 -8.35 -13.97
N CYS A 17 2.99 -7.97 -13.02
CA CYS A 17 1.70 -8.61 -12.78
C CYS A 17 0.63 -8.09 -13.74
N PRO A 18 -0.19 -8.96 -14.38
CA PRO A 18 -1.25 -8.51 -15.29
C PRO A 18 -2.39 -7.74 -14.59
N LYS A 19 -2.46 -7.80 -13.25
CA LYS A 19 -3.49 -7.13 -12.46
C LYS A 19 -3.15 -5.67 -12.13
N TYR A 20 -1.87 -5.32 -12.09
CA TYR A 20 -1.41 -3.99 -11.66
C TYR A 20 -0.68 -3.25 -12.78
N LYS A 21 -0.92 -1.95 -12.86
CA LYS A 21 -0.21 -1.02 -13.74
C LYS A 21 0.59 -0.04 -12.89
N VAL A 22 1.71 0.43 -13.42
CA VAL A 22 2.47 1.52 -12.79
C VAL A 22 1.57 2.75 -12.68
N GLY A 23 1.53 3.34 -11.48
CA GLY A 23 0.64 4.44 -11.15
C GLY A 23 -0.70 4.05 -10.52
N ASP A 24 -1.07 2.76 -10.49
CA ASP A 24 -2.24 2.30 -9.73
C ASP A 24 -2.06 2.66 -8.24
N VAL A 25 -3.15 3.08 -7.61
CA VAL A 25 -3.16 3.56 -6.21
C VAL A 25 -4.09 2.72 -5.35
N ILE A 26 -3.68 2.41 -4.11
CA ILE A 26 -4.55 1.87 -3.06
C ILE A 26 -4.53 2.85 -1.88
N ARG A 27 -5.70 3.30 -1.45
CA ARG A 27 -5.86 4.24 -0.33
C ARG A 27 -6.48 3.59 0.89
N PHE A 28 -6.02 4.02 2.05
CA PHE A 28 -6.51 3.59 3.34
C PHE A 28 -6.90 4.79 4.20
N VAL A 29 -8.08 4.72 4.80
CA VAL A 29 -8.56 5.64 5.83
C VAL A 29 -8.66 4.85 7.12
N GLY A 30 -7.71 5.08 8.03
CA GLY A 30 -7.53 4.18 9.17
C GLY A 30 -7.31 2.74 8.70
N SER A 31 -7.99 1.76 9.32
CA SER A 31 -7.85 0.35 8.97
C SER A 31 -8.64 -0.06 7.73
N GLU A 32 -9.42 0.84 7.17
CA GLU A 32 -10.32 0.55 6.07
C GLU A 32 -9.70 0.96 4.73
N ILE A 33 -9.99 0.16 3.72
CA ILE A 33 -9.68 0.48 2.32
C ILE A 33 -10.71 1.51 1.84
N ASP A 34 -10.24 2.58 1.23
CA ASP A 34 -11.09 3.49 0.48
C ASP A 34 -11.45 2.84 -0.87
N LYS A 35 -12.63 2.22 -0.93
CA LYS A 35 -13.09 1.46 -2.09
C LYS A 35 -13.43 2.34 -3.29
N GLU A 36 -13.66 3.63 -3.08
CA GLU A 36 -14.04 4.57 -4.15
C GLU A 36 -12.80 5.17 -4.82
N HIS A 37 -11.73 5.37 -4.05
CA HIS A 37 -10.50 6.04 -4.52
C HIS A 37 -9.29 5.10 -4.63
N SER A 38 -9.53 3.78 -4.66
CA SER A 38 -8.51 2.76 -4.91
C SER A 38 -8.74 2.07 -6.25
N ASP A 39 -7.64 1.78 -6.95
CA ASP A 39 -7.59 0.88 -8.08
C ASP A 39 -7.69 -0.59 -7.62
N ARG A 40 -7.14 -1.53 -8.39
CA ARG A 40 -7.26 -2.96 -8.08
C ARG A 40 -6.53 -3.34 -6.80
N ILE A 41 -7.18 -4.23 -6.04
CA ILE A 41 -6.65 -4.77 -4.79
C ILE A 41 -6.58 -6.29 -4.91
N CYS A 42 -5.36 -6.79 -4.81
CA CYS A 42 -5.04 -8.21 -4.80
C CYS A 42 -4.82 -8.67 -3.36
N MET A 43 -5.36 -9.84 -3.00
CA MET A 43 -5.15 -10.44 -1.67
C MET A 43 -3.66 -10.62 -1.32
N VAL A 44 -2.82 -10.96 -2.32
CA VAL A 44 -1.37 -11.15 -2.12
C VAL A 44 -0.66 -9.82 -1.86
N ALA A 45 -1.02 -8.77 -2.61
CA ALA A 45 -0.49 -7.42 -2.37
C ALA A 45 -0.89 -6.93 -0.97
N MET A 46 -2.15 -7.15 -0.56
CA MET A 46 -2.63 -6.80 0.78
C MET A 46 -1.86 -7.51 1.89
N ASN A 47 -1.59 -8.81 1.74
CA ASN A 47 -0.80 -9.56 2.71
C ASN A 47 0.62 -9.00 2.85
N ALA A 48 1.26 -8.65 1.73
CA ALA A 48 2.62 -8.09 1.73
C ALA A 48 2.68 -6.67 2.32
N LEU A 49 1.65 -5.86 2.07
CA LEU A 49 1.63 -4.44 2.44
C LEU A 49 1.14 -4.18 3.86
N TYR A 50 0.34 -5.08 4.44
CA TYR A 50 -0.31 -4.87 5.74
C TYR A 50 0.63 -4.37 6.85
N PRO A 51 1.82 -4.97 7.08
CA PRO A 51 2.72 -4.51 8.14
C PRO A 51 3.16 -3.05 7.95
N PHE A 52 3.38 -2.63 6.71
CA PHE A 52 3.82 -1.28 6.37
C PHE A 52 2.67 -0.29 6.48
N ILE A 53 1.50 -0.62 5.93
CA ILE A 53 0.29 0.21 6.07
C ILE A 53 -0.01 0.47 7.55
N TYR A 54 0.04 -0.58 8.39
CA TYR A 54 -0.13 -0.41 9.83
C TYR A 54 0.91 0.54 10.44
N ALA A 55 2.19 0.39 10.10
CA ALA A 55 3.23 1.27 10.62
C ALA A 55 3.02 2.75 10.20
N PHE A 56 2.76 3.02 8.92
CA PHE A 56 2.54 4.39 8.42
C PHE A 56 1.28 5.04 9.02
N ARG A 57 0.18 4.29 9.15
CA ARG A 57 -1.03 4.74 9.86
C ARG A 57 -0.73 5.21 11.28
N ARG A 58 0.14 4.49 11.99
CA ARG A 58 0.48 4.77 13.40
C ARG A 58 1.61 5.79 13.55
N GLY A 59 2.04 6.44 12.47
CA GLY A 59 3.11 7.44 12.49
C GLY A 59 4.52 6.83 12.62
N GLY A 60 4.70 5.57 12.23
CA GLY A 60 5.99 4.93 12.18
C GLY A 60 6.91 5.56 11.12
N ASN A 61 8.20 5.67 11.44
CA ASN A 61 9.21 6.19 10.53
C ASN A 61 9.85 5.05 9.72
N LEU A 62 9.18 4.63 8.65
CA LEU A 62 9.71 3.65 7.70
C LEU A 62 10.14 4.33 6.40
N ARG A 63 11.00 3.68 5.62
CA ARG A 63 11.29 4.12 4.24
C ARG A 63 10.04 3.95 3.38
N ASN A 64 9.75 4.90 2.50
CA ASN A 64 8.55 4.86 1.67
C ASN A 64 8.54 3.73 0.61
N GLY A 65 9.54 2.85 0.56
CA GLY A 65 9.63 1.73 -0.38
C GLY A 65 11.05 1.53 -0.94
N PRO A 66 11.21 0.67 -1.96
CA PRO A 66 10.16 -0.16 -2.56
C PRO A 66 9.82 -1.38 -1.70
N TYR A 67 8.52 -1.66 -1.56
CA TYR A 67 7.99 -2.89 -0.96
C TYR A 67 7.47 -3.82 -2.05
N GLN A 68 7.79 -5.11 -1.98
CA GLN A 68 7.41 -6.06 -3.02
C GLN A 68 6.24 -6.93 -2.58
N CYS A 69 5.33 -7.20 -3.52
CA CYS A 69 4.37 -8.31 -3.40
C CYS A 69 5.12 -9.63 -3.09
N THR A 70 4.48 -10.53 -2.35
CA THR A 70 5.05 -11.85 -2.03
C THR A 70 5.21 -12.75 -3.26
N ASP A 71 4.50 -12.45 -4.36
CA ASP A 71 4.66 -13.15 -5.62
C ASP A 71 5.93 -12.70 -6.35
N CYS A 72 6.84 -13.64 -6.59
CA CYS A 72 8.10 -13.40 -7.30
C CYS A 72 7.96 -13.55 -8.82
N GLY A 73 6.98 -14.33 -9.31
CA GLY A 73 6.78 -14.58 -10.74
C GLY A 73 5.94 -13.48 -11.42
N GLU A 74 4.94 -12.97 -10.71
CA GLU A 74 4.13 -11.81 -11.10
C GLU A 74 4.48 -10.61 -10.20
N THR A 75 5.74 -10.17 -10.25
CA THR A 75 6.27 -9.21 -9.29
C THR A 75 5.60 -7.84 -9.39
N VAL A 76 5.31 -7.22 -8.24
CA VAL A 76 4.85 -5.82 -8.15
C VAL A 76 5.60 -5.15 -7.02
N LYS A 77 6.07 -3.92 -7.24
CA LYS A 77 6.69 -3.08 -6.22
C LYS A 77 5.86 -1.84 -5.97
N PHE A 78 5.80 -1.46 -4.72
CA PHE A 78 4.98 -0.38 -4.21
C PHE A 78 5.82 0.63 -3.44
N THR A 79 5.43 1.89 -3.52
CA THR A 79 5.75 2.88 -2.50
C THR A 79 4.56 3.05 -1.56
N VAL A 80 4.84 3.35 -0.29
CA VAL A 80 3.84 3.59 0.75
C VAL A 80 4.18 4.92 1.41
N GLU A 81 3.20 5.80 1.54
CA GLU A 81 3.36 7.10 2.17
C GLU A 81 2.09 7.51 2.94
N ILE A 82 2.25 8.45 3.87
CA ILE A 82 1.10 9.10 4.51
C ILE A 82 0.42 9.99 3.46
N ASP A 83 -0.89 9.84 3.31
CA ASP A 83 -1.71 10.69 2.43
C ASP A 83 -2.20 11.89 3.28
N GLU A 84 -1.92 13.11 2.81
CA GLU A 84 -2.27 14.37 3.52
C GLU A 84 -3.79 14.62 3.58
#